data_AF-A0A374VN88-F1
#
_entry.id   AF-A0A374VN88-F1
#
_cell.length_a   1.000
_cell.length_b   1.000
_cell.length_c   1.000
_cell.angle_alpha   90.00
_cell.angle_beta   90.00
_cell.angle_gamma   90.00
#
_symmetry.space_group_name_H-M   'P 1'
#
loop_
_entity.id
_entity.type
_entity.pdbx_description
1 polymer ?
#
loop_
_entity_poly.entity_id
_entity_poly.type
_entity_poly.pdbx_seq_one_letter_code
_entity_poly.pdbx_strand_id
1 'polypeptide(L)'
;MKQTKKIIAALAAATMVASCAGVVASAAEAVNAVNVSYSTVAEAFTAADGTVVPAGATAVTLSIENNTGFSASDITLSATADLLDTDGLVTATNGSAYGNATVSAAQNGSKVVITSASLDDSKNDGTLVTFYTTSDAEVTVEDATFKSAKQMEDASAIAVCSEHYRRGDMNNDDIINSTDLFYQMQAYKIAKDDVSLYEMEKYGLVYEGLLTDVANEHKAKYGLVADACAMAGDGNNDTVIAYDEEQLEISDVDNLSYYIARRGAGYKTDLNRYDFCFGKYESL
;
A
#
# COMPACT_ATOMS: atom_id res chain seq x y z
N MET A 1 0.59 -10.77 -34.08
CA MET A 1 0.20 -9.96 -32.91
C MET A 1 -1.19 -10.40 -32.48
N LYS A 2 -1.30 -11.23 -31.44
CA LYS A 2 -2.59 -11.62 -30.86
C LYS A 2 -2.98 -10.55 -29.84
N GLN A 3 -4.11 -9.88 -30.04
CA GLN A 3 -4.70 -9.01 -29.04
C GLN A 3 -5.20 -9.87 -27.88
N THR A 4 -4.56 -9.79 -26.72
CA THR A 4 -5.07 -10.37 -25.48
C THR A 4 -6.10 -9.39 -24.90
N LYS A 5 -7.38 -9.73 -25.01
CA LYS A 5 -8.48 -8.95 -24.42
C LYS A 5 -8.38 -9.02 -22.89
N LYS A 6 -8.37 -7.87 -22.22
CA LYS A 6 -8.57 -7.77 -20.76
C LYS A 6 -9.91 -8.44 -20.41
N ILE A 7 -9.88 -9.58 -19.72
CA ILE A 7 -11.08 -10.24 -19.21
C ILE A 7 -11.45 -9.51 -17.92
N ILE A 8 -12.52 -8.72 -17.98
CA ILE A 8 -13.16 -8.15 -16.79
C ILE A 8 -13.92 -9.30 -16.12
N ALA A 9 -13.44 -9.76 -14.96
CA ALA A 9 -14.14 -10.76 -14.16
C ALA A 9 -15.47 -10.19 -13.67
N ALA A 10 -16.58 -10.80 -14.06
CA ALA A 10 -17.90 -10.48 -13.54
C ALA A 10 -18.04 -11.10 -12.14
N LEU A 11 -18.30 -10.27 -11.13
CA LEU A 11 -18.53 -10.68 -9.75
C LEU A 11 -19.79 -11.58 -9.69
N ALA A 12 -19.60 -12.87 -9.44
CA ALA A 12 -20.71 -13.82 -9.24
C ALA A 12 -21.34 -13.58 -7.85
N ALA A 13 -22.68 -13.54 -7.80
CA ALA A 13 -23.43 -13.28 -6.57
C ALA A 13 -23.16 -14.37 -5.53
N ALA A 14 -22.53 -13.99 -4.42
CA ALA A 14 -22.24 -14.87 -3.29
C ALA A 14 -23.24 -14.65 -2.15
N THR A 15 -23.56 -15.72 -1.41
CA THR A 15 -24.32 -15.62 -0.16
C THR A 15 -23.43 -14.96 0.89
N MET A 16 -23.68 -13.70 1.19
CA MET A 16 -22.93 -12.92 2.18
C MET A 16 -23.38 -13.31 3.59
N VAL A 17 -22.46 -13.77 4.43
CA VAL A 17 -22.67 -13.85 5.88
C VAL A 17 -21.84 -12.74 6.50
N ALA A 18 -22.51 -11.70 7.01
CA ALA A 18 -21.88 -10.60 7.72
C ALA A 18 -21.75 -10.98 9.21
N SER A 19 -20.53 -11.02 9.73
CA SER A 19 -20.28 -11.04 11.18
C SER A 19 -19.59 -9.74 11.54
N CYS A 20 -20.32 -8.82 12.17
CA CYS A 20 -19.85 -7.48 12.47
C CYS A 20 -18.90 -7.51 13.69
N ALA A 21 -17.60 -7.65 13.46
CA ALA A 21 -16.56 -7.30 14.42
C ALA A 21 -15.97 -5.94 14.02
N GLY A 22 -16.67 -4.86 14.37
CA GLY A 22 -16.23 -3.50 14.07
C GLY A 22 -15.31 -2.95 15.16
N VAL A 23 -14.15 -2.41 14.78
CA VAL A 23 -13.35 -1.55 15.67
C VAL A 23 -13.93 -0.15 15.61
N VAL A 24 -14.46 0.32 16.75
CA VAL A 24 -15.03 1.67 16.91
C VAL A 24 -13.95 2.59 17.46
N ALA A 25 -13.45 3.50 16.62
CA ALA A 25 -12.58 4.58 17.07
C ALA A 25 -13.39 5.68 17.79
N SER A 26 -13.91 5.40 19.00
CA SER A 26 -14.59 6.35 19.91
C SER A 26 -15.97 6.90 19.50
N ALA A 27 -16.87 7.03 20.47
CA ALA A 27 -18.32 7.22 20.29
C ALA A 27 -18.80 8.69 20.19
N ALA A 28 -17.95 9.64 19.80
CA ALA A 28 -18.29 11.07 19.84
C ALA A 28 -18.20 11.83 18.51
N GLU A 29 -17.59 11.25 17.47
CA GLU A 29 -17.53 11.82 16.12
C GLU A 29 -17.88 10.72 15.10
N ALA A 30 -18.39 11.08 13.92
CA ALA A 30 -18.49 10.10 12.83
C ALA A 30 -17.06 9.65 12.51
N VAL A 31 -16.75 8.38 12.78
CA VAL A 31 -15.40 7.83 12.62
C VAL A 31 -15.43 6.67 11.65
N ASN A 32 -14.38 6.56 10.86
CA ASN A 32 -14.15 5.46 9.92
C ASN A 32 -14.28 4.12 10.66
N ALA A 33 -15.35 3.38 10.39
CA ALA A 33 -15.62 2.08 11.00
C ALA A 33 -15.30 0.97 10.01
N VAL A 34 -14.41 0.04 10.38
CA VAL A 34 -14.05 -1.10 9.53
C VAL A 34 -14.86 -2.32 9.91
N ASN A 35 -15.56 -2.89 8.93
CA ASN A 35 -16.35 -4.11 9.09
C ASN A 35 -15.77 -5.26 8.25
N VAL A 36 -15.83 -6.47 8.81
CA VAL A 36 -15.42 -7.70 8.12
C VAL A 36 -16.66 -8.48 7.67
N SER A 37 -16.64 -8.98 6.44
CA SER A 37 -17.68 -9.86 5.90
C SER A 37 -17.08 -11.00 5.11
N TYR A 38 -17.84 -12.08 4.97
CA TYR A 38 -17.36 -13.33 4.39
C TYR A 38 -18.29 -13.80 3.29
N SER A 39 -17.70 -14.41 2.26
CA SER A 39 -18.42 -15.11 1.22
C SER A 39 -17.61 -16.29 0.69
N THR A 40 -18.27 -17.31 0.15
CA THR A 40 -17.59 -18.46 -0.44
C THR A 40 -17.35 -18.22 -1.93
N VAL A 41 -16.12 -18.48 -2.39
CA VAL A 41 -15.75 -18.43 -3.80
C VAL A 41 -16.43 -19.57 -4.54
N ALA A 42 -17.31 -19.25 -5.49
CA ALA A 42 -18.12 -20.25 -6.19
C ALA A 42 -17.32 -21.06 -7.22
N GLU A 43 -16.46 -20.41 -7.99
CA GLU A 43 -15.65 -21.01 -9.04
C GLU A 43 -14.19 -20.56 -8.90
N ALA A 44 -13.27 -21.45 -9.25
CA ALA A 44 -11.85 -21.13 -9.19
C ALA A 44 -11.49 -20.06 -10.22
N PHE A 45 -10.61 -19.12 -9.85
CA PHE A 45 -10.12 -18.08 -10.75
C PHE A 45 -8.66 -17.75 -10.45
N THR A 46 -8.02 -17.00 -11.34
CA THR A 46 -6.67 -16.47 -11.16
C THR A 46 -6.77 -14.98 -10.93
N ALA A 47 -6.27 -14.50 -9.79
CA ALA A 47 -6.20 -13.09 -9.46
C ALA A 47 -5.17 -12.36 -10.35
N ALA A 48 -5.16 -11.02 -10.31
CA ALA A 48 -4.33 -10.21 -11.19
C ALA A 48 -2.82 -10.42 -10.96
N ASP A 49 -2.43 -10.76 -9.72
CA ASP A 49 -1.08 -11.10 -9.30
C ASP A 49 -0.66 -12.54 -9.69
N GLY A 50 -1.55 -13.31 -10.32
CA GLY A 50 -1.31 -14.69 -10.73
C GLY A 50 -1.70 -15.74 -9.69
N THR A 51 -2.14 -15.35 -8.50
CA THR A 51 -2.57 -16.29 -7.46
C THR A 51 -3.80 -17.06 -7.91
N VAL A 52 -3.78 -18.38 -7.76
CA VAL A 52 -4.93 -19.24 -8.04
C VAL A 52 -5.81 -19.32 -6.80
N VAL A 53 -7.02 -18.77 -6.90
CA VAL A 53 -8.05 -18.84 -5.87
C VAL A 53 -8.99 -20.02 -6.18
N PRO A 54 -9.01 -21.09 -5.37
CA PRO A 54 -9.84 -22.25 -5.66
C PRO A 54 -11.33 -22.01 -5.33
N ALA A 55 -12.20 -22.77 -5.99
CA ALA A 55 -13.60 -22.87 -5.58
C ALA A 55 -13.68 -23.41 -4.14
N GLY A 56 -14.56 -22.83 -3.34
CA GLY A 56 -14.69 -23.13 -1.91
C GLY A 56 -13.74 -22.35 -1.00
N ALA A 57 -12.80 -21.56 -1.53
CA ALA A 57 -12.04 -20.59 -0.73
C ALA A 57 -12.99 -19.58 -0.08
N THR A 58 -12.56 -19.00 1.05
CA THR A 58 -13.32 -17.95 1.73
C THR A 58 -12.78 -16.59 1.31
N ALA A 59 -13.63 -15.77 0.72
CA ALA A 59 -13.36 -14.38 0.41
C ALA A 59 -13.73 -13.52 1.63
N VAL A 60 -12.72 -12.88 2.22
CA VAL A 60 -12.86 -11.96 3.34
C VAL A 60 -12.83 -10.54 2.79
N THR A 61 -13.85 -9.77 3.13
CA THR A 61 -14.03 -8.41 2.62
C THR A 61 -14.05 -7.42 3.79
N LEU A 62 -13.09 -6.50 3.77
CA LEU A 62 -13.10 -5.32 4.65
C LEU A 62 -13.88 -4.20 3.97
N SER A 63 -14.78 -3.58 4.73
CA SER A 63 -15.58 -2.44 4.30
C SER A 63 -15.47 -1.30 5.29
N ILE A 64 -15.62 -0.08 4.80
CA ILE A 64 -15.65 1.13 5.60
C ILE A 64 -17.07 1.71 5.62
N GLU A 65 -17.51 2.13 6.80
CA GLU A 65 -18.74 2.88 7.04
C GLU A 65 -18.43 4.18 7.77
N ASN A 66 -19.26 5.20 7.56
CA ASN A 66 -19.08 6.55 8.10
C ASN A 66 -17.73 7.16 7.69
N ASN A 67 -17.31 6.91 6.45
CA ASN A 67 -16.04 7.37 5.92
C ASN A 67 -15.97 8.91 5.92
N THR A 68 -15.01 9.46 6.66
CA THR A 68 -14.77 10.90 6.78
C THR A 68 -13.76 11.45 5.79
N GLY A 69 -13.11 10.59 5.00
CA GLY A 69 -12.01 10.99 4.12
C GLY A 69 -10.67 10.42 4.57
N PHE A 70 -9.99 9.67 3.71
CA PHE A 70 -8.59 9.27 3.91
C PHE A 70 -7.88 9.02 2.58
N SER A 71 -6.55 9.14 2.58
CA SER A 71 -5.68 8.89 1.42
C SER A 71 -4.52 7.94 1.76
N ALA A 72 -4.42 7.53 3.02
CA ALA A 72 -3.54 6.46 3.46
C ALA A 72 -4.19 5.67 4.60
N SER A 73 -3.95 4.37 4.66
CA SER A 73 -4.41 3.52 5.75
C SER A 73 -3.46 2.38 6.07
N ASP A 74 -3.35 2.07 7.36
CA ASP A 74 -2.65 0.90 7.88
C ASP A 74 -3.65 0.11 8.73
N ILE A 75 -3.93 -1.12 8.35
CA ILE A 75 -4.88 -2.00 9.02
C ILE A 75 -4.13 -3.25 9.50
N THR A 76 -4.21 -3.52 10.80
CA THR A 76 -3.71 -4.75 11.41
C THR A 76 -4.90 -5.66 11.73
N LEU A 77 -4.79 -6.91 11.32
CA LEU A 77 -5.78 -7.95 11.57
C LEU A 77 -5.11 -9.14 12.27
N SER A 78 -5.94 -9.96 12.90
CA SER A 78 -5.61 -11.34 13.22
C SER A 78 -6.47 -12.29 12.37
N ALA A 79 -5.87 -13.35 11.84
CA ALA A 79 -6.53 -14.38 11.05
C ALA A 79 -6.21 -15.77 11.60
N THR A 80 -7.21 -16.65 11.67
CA THR A 80 -7.03 -18.03 12.16
C THR A 80 -6.56 -19.01 11.08
N ALA A 81 -6.65 -18.62 9.81
CA ALA A 81 -6.25 -19.43 8.66
C ALA A 81 -5.19 -18.70 7.82
N ASP A 82 -4.49 -19.47 7.01
CA ASP A 82 -3.53 -18.92 6.04
C ASP A 82 -4.29 -18.26 4.89
N LEU A 83 -3.91 -17.02 4.59
CA LEU A 83 -4.36 -16.25 3.45
C LEU A 83 -3.65 -16.74 2.19
N LEU A 84 -4.31 -16.64 1.05
CA LEU A 84 -3.70 -16.92 -0.23
C LEU A 84 -2.71 -15.79 -0.55
N ASP A 85 -1.48 -16.19 -0.88
CA ASP A 85 -0.38 -15.30 -1.20
C ASP A 85 0.39 -15.79 -2.44
N THR A 86 1.15 -14.87 -3.03
CA THR A 86 2.23 -15.18 -3.97
C THR A 86 3.50 -14.50 -3.46
N ASP A 87 4.58 -15.27 -3.33
CA ASP A 87 5.89 -14.82 -2.85
C ASP A 87 5.82 -14.09 -1.48
N GLY A 88 4.89 -14.50 -0.62
CA GLY A 88 4.70 -13.93 0.73
C GLY A 88 4.01 -12.57 0.76
N LEU A 89 3.39 -12.16 -0.34
CA LEU A 89 2.42 -11.06 -0.39
C LEU A 89 1.02 -11.62 -0.57
N VAL A 90 0.14 -11.32 0.39
CA VAL A 90 -1.26 -11.73 0.37
C VAL A 90 -1.95 -11.13 -0.85
N THR A 91 -2.69 -11.96 -1.57
CA THR A 91 -3.54 -11.54 -2.68
C THR A 91 -4.70 -10.70 -2.15
N ALA A 92 -4.57 -9.40 -2.34
CA ALA A 92 -5.52 -8.39 -1.92
C ALA A 92 -5.99 -7.59 -3.14
N THR A 93 -7.30 -7.41 -3.27
CA THR A 93 -7.91 -6.64 -4.36
C THR A 93 -8.67 -5.45 -3.80
N ASN A 94 -8.42 -4.27 -4.35
CA ASN A 94 -9.11 -3.05 -3.94
C ASN A 94 -10.61 -3.14 -4.22
N GLY A 95 -11.38 -2.57 -3.30
CA GLY A 95 -12.82 -2.42 -3.44
C GLY A 95 -13.26 -1.05 -3.97
N SER A 96 -14.58 -0.85 -4.00
CA SER A 96 -15.22 0.35 -4.54
C SER A 96 -14.92 1.63 -3.76
N ALA A 97 -14.62 1.53 -2.46
CA ALA A 97 -14.30 2.71 -1.64
C ALA A 97 -12.88 3.21 -1.91
N TYR A 98 -11.98 2.36 -2.43
CA TYR A 98 -10.56 2.68 -2.53
C TYR A 98 -9.87 2.11 -3.78
N GLY A 99 -10.59 2.14 -4.90
CA GLY A 99 -10.25 1.39 -6.11
C GLY A 99 -8.96 1.81 -6.85
N ASN A 100 -8.41 2.99 -6.57
CA ASN A 100 -7.20 3.52 -7.20
C ASN A 100 -5.97 3.52 -6.27
N ALA A 101 -6.09 2.93 -5.09
CA ALA A 101 -4.99 2.88 -4.13
C ALA A 101 -3.94 1.82 -4.52
N THR A 102 -2.67 2.09 -4.19
CA THR A 102 -1.69 1.02 -4.04
C THR A 102 -2.03 0.26 -2.76
N VAL A 103 -2.23 -1.05 -2.85
CA VAL A 103 -2.53 -1.92 -1.69
C VAL A 103 -1.45 -3.00 -1.61
N SER A 104 -0.95 -3.26 -0.41
CA SER A 104 -0.06 -4.37 -0.14
C SER A 104 -0.43 -5.03 1.18
N ALA A 105 -0.43 -6.35 1.21
CA ALA A 105 -0.83 -7.12 2.36
C ALA A 105 0.16 -8.25 2.63
N ALA A 106 0.46 -8.51 3.89
CA ALA A 106 1.32 -9.62 4.29
C ALA A 106 0.80 -10.28 5.56
N GLN A 107 1.00 -11.60 5.65
CA GLN A 107 0.66 -12.39 6.83
C GLN A 107 1.93 -13.01 7.42
N ASN A 108 2.06 -13.00 8.76
CA ASN A 108 3.09 -13.73 9.48
C ASN A 108 2.47 -14.42 10.70
N GLY A 109 2.28 -15.74 10.60
CA GLY A 109 1.45 -16.47 11.56
C GLY A 109 0.01 -15.94 11.54
N SER A 110 -0.55 -15.61 12.70
CA SER A 110 -1.90 -15.04 12.77
C SER A 110 -1.96 -13.55 12.44
N LYS A 111 -0.84 -12.83 12.43
CA LYS A 111 -0.84 -11.37 12.20
C LYS A 111 -0.92 -11.09 10.70
N VAL A 112 -1.88 -10.28 10.29
CA VAL A 112 -2.00 -9.76 8.93
C VAL A 112 -1.89 -8.24 8.99
N VAL A 113 -1.13 -7.65 8.07
CA VAL A 113 -1.10 -6.20 7.89
C VAL A 113 -1.44 -5.88 6.45
N ILE A 114 -2.34 -4.92 6.28
CA ILE A 114 -2.72 -4.32 5.00
C ILE A 114 -2.35 -2.85 5.08
N THR A 115 -1.49 -2.41 4.16
CA THR A 115 -1.13 -1.00 4.01
C THR A 115 -1.59 -0.53 2.65
N SER A 116 -2.02 0.72 2.56
CA SER A 116 -2.48 1.28 1.31
C SER A 116 -2.44 2.79 1.28
N ALA A 117 -2.18 3.34 0.09
CA ALA A 117 -2.14 4.78 -0.15
C ALA A 117 -2.77 5.13 -1.51
N SER A 118 -3.37 6.31 -1.60
CA SER A 118 -3.94 6.88 -2.82
C SER A 118 -3.71 8.39 -2.82
N LEU A 119 -3.59 8.94 -4.01
CA LEU A 119 -3.47 10.38 -4.22
C LEU A 119 -4.80 11.11 -4.04
N ASP A 120 -5.92 10.38 -4.13
CA ASP A 120 -7.26 10.91 -3.95
C ASP A 120 -7.81 10.52 -2.58
N ASP A 121 -8.50 11.47 -1.92
CA ASP A 121 -9.24 11.16 -0.71
C ASP A 121 -10.42 10.22 -1.00
N SER A 122 -10.39 9.02 -0.43
CA SER A 122 -11.55 8.14 -0.32
C SER A 122 -12.56 8.73 0.65
N LYS A 123 -13.75 9.08 0.14
CA LYS A 123 -14.86 9.63 0.93
C LYS A 123 -16.13 8.79 0.90
N ASN A 124 -16.13 7.72 0.10
CA ASN A 124 -17.28 6.86 -0.06
C ASN A 124 -17.17 5.69 0.92
N ASP A 125 -18.31 5.33 1.50
CA ASP A 125 -18.47 4.03 2.16
C ASP A 125 -18.40 2.90 1.12
N GLY A 126 -18.09 1.69 1.59
CA GLY A 126 -18.08 0.48 0.77
C GLY A 126 -16.85 -0.38 0.99
N THR A 127 -16.54 -1.23 0.01
CA THR A 127 -15.43 -2.19 0.14
C THR A 127 -14.08 -1.47 0.07
N LEU A 128 -13.23 -1.69 1.07
CA LEU A 128 -11.84 -1.29 1.07
C LEU A 128 -10.99 -2.29 0.29
N VAL A 129 -11.02 -3.55 0.72
CA VAL A 129 -10.18 -4.61 0.20
C VAL A 129 -10.84 -5.97 0.39
N THR A 130 -10.64 -6.86 -0.58
CA THR A 130 -11.00 -8.28 -0.48
C THR A 130 -9.72 -9.12 -0.58
N PHE A 131 -9.58 -10.09 0.30
CA PHE A 131 -8.53 -11.11 0.27
C PHE A 131 -9.14 -12.49 0.51
N TYR A 132 -8.34 -13.54 0.35
CA TYR A 132 -8.83 -14.90 0.29
C TYR A 132 -8.08 -15.80 1.27
N THR A 133 -8.77 -16.78 1.84
CA THR A 133 -8.18 -17.79 2.74
C THR A 133 -8.33 -19.19 2.19
N THR A 134 -7.40 -20.07 2.56
CA THR A 134 -7.37 -21.48 2.12
C THR A 134 -8.48 -22.34 2.74
N SER A 135 -9.08 -21.87 3.82
CA SER A 135 -10.19 -22.52 4.54
C SER A 135 -11.08 -21.47 5.22
N ASP A 136 -12.14 -21.91 5.89
CA ASP A 136 -12.91 -21.08 6.81
C ASP A 136 -11.97 -20.40 7.81
N ALA A 137 -12.10 -19.08 7.93
CA ALA A 137 -11.23 -18.24 8.72
C ALA A 137 -12.07 -17.30 9.58
N GLU A 138 -11.67 -17.11 10.82
CA GLU A 138 -12.09 -15.99 11.63
C GLU A 138 -11.03 -14.90 11.49
N VAL A 139 -11.47 -13.71 11.08
CA VAL A 139 -10.65 -12.52 10.95
C VAL A 139 -11.16 -11.44 11.88
N THR A 140 -10.27 -10.91 12.70
CA THR A 140 -10.55 -9.79 13.62
C THR A 140 -9.72 -8.58 13.23
N VAL A 141 -10.34 -7.40 13.19
CA VAL A 141 -9.60 -6.14 13.06
C VAL A 141 -9.03 -5.79 14.42
N GLU A 142 -7.70 -5.71 14.52
CA GLU A 142 -6.99 -5.38 15.76
C GLU A 142 -6.76 -3.87 15.86
N ASP A 143 -6.38 -3.25 14.75
CA ASP A 143 -6.16 -1.81 14.63
C ASP A 143 -6.43 -1.35 13.19
N ALA A 144 -6.93 -0.13 13.06
CA ALA A 144 -7.11 0.50 11.76
C ALA A 144 -6.84 2.00 11.89
N THR A 145 -5.78 2.45 11.24
CA THR A 145 -5.39 3.86 11.18
C THR A 145 -5.70 4.40 9.79
N PHE A 146 -6.39 5.54 9.74
CA PHE A 146 -6.73 6.26 8.50
C PHE A 146 -6.16 7.68 8.59
N LYS A 147 -5.50 8.11 7.52
CA LYS A 147 -4.88 9.44 7.44
C LYS A 147 -5.36 10.12 6.16
N SER A 148 -5.88 11.33 6.28
CA SER A 148 -6.14 12.21 5.13
C SER A 148 -4.86 12.89 4.67
N ALA A 149 -4.80 13.28 3.40
CA ALA A 149 -3.69 14.05 2.82
C ALA A 149 -3.36 15.27 3.69
N LYS A 150 -4.38 16.01 4.12
CA LYS A 150 -4.23 17.18 4.98
C LYS A 150 -3.57 16.85 6.34
N GLN A 151 -3.99 15.76 6.99
CA GLN A 151 -3.38 15.35 8.26
C GLN A 151 -1.91 14.99 8.10
N MET A 152 -1.54 14.40 6.96
CA MET A 152 -0.15 14.06 6.68
C MET A 152 0.67 15.34 6.45
N GLU A 153 0.17 16.28 5.62
CA GLU A 153 0.81 17.58 5.35
C GLU A 153 1.03 18.43 6.62
N ASP A 154 0.09 18.40 7.57
CA ASP A 154 0.15 19.19 8.81
C ASP A 154 1.05 18.57 9.92
N ALA A 155 1.40 17.28 9.83
CA ALA A 155 2.02 16.51 10.92
C ALA A 155 3.54 16.73 11.12
N SER A 156 4.11 17.81 10.58
CA SER A 156 5.52 18.18 10.72
C SER A 156 5.90 18.57 12.17
N ALA A 157 6.04 17.57 13.04
CA ALA A 157 6.55 17.73 14.40
C ALA A 157 7.82 16.89 14.59
N ILE A 158 8.94 17.52 14.20
CA ILE A 158 10.35 17.11 14.37
C ILE A 158 10.82 16.07 13.35
N ALA A 159 11.50 16.59 12.33
CA ALA A 159 12.60 15.90 11.68
C ALA A 159 13.60 16.95 11.24
N VAL A 160 14.89 16.78 11.54
CA VAL A 160 15.97 17.49 10.85
C VAL A 160 16.79 16.38 10.24
N CYS A 161 16.89 16.32 8.91
CA CYS A 161 17.85 15.41 8.28
C CYS A 161 19.25 15.86 8.69
N SER A 162 19.82 15.19 9.70
CA SER A 162 21.12 15.51 10.26
C SER A 162 22.08 14.38 9.93
N GLU A 163 22.97 14.64 8.96
CA GLU A 163 24.06 13.78 8.46
C GLU A 163 23.66 12.41 7.88
N HIS A 164 22.48 11.89 8.20
CA HIS A 164 21.99 10.58 7.80
C HIS A 164 20.50 10.64 7.44
N TYR A 165 20.05 9.66 6.65
CA TYR A 165 18.64 9.40 6.36
C TYR A 165 18.35 7.91 6.36
N ARG A 166 17.06 7.55 6.44
CA ARG A 166 16.60 6.17 6.35
C ARG A 166 15.86 5.95 5.05
N ARG A 167 16.25 4.96 4.24
CA ARG A 167 15.54 4.67 2.98
C ARG A 167 14.10 4.24 3.26
N GLY A 168 13.16 4.83 2.55
CA GLY A 168 11.71 4.64 2.68
C GLY A 168 11.06 5.53 3.73
N ASP A 169 11.82 6.37 4.44
CA ASP A 169 11.33 7.30 5.46
C ASP A 169 11.30 8.72 4.86
N MET A 170 10.16 9.06 4.24
CA MET A 170 9.97 10.25 3.41
C MET A 170 9.63 11.49 4.23
N ASN A 171 9.23 11.32 5.50
CA ASN A 171 9.01 12.44 6.43
C ASN A 171 10.05 12.50 7.56
N ASN A 172 10.98 11.54 7.59
CA ASN A 172 12.09 11.44 8.55
C ASN A 172 11.59 11.38 10.01
N ASP A 173 10.50 10.63 10.23
CA ASP A 173 9.89 10.41 11.55
C ASP A 173 10.35 9.09 12.22
N ASP A 174 11.34 8.41 11.63
CA ASP A 174 11.88 7.08 11.99
C ASP A 174 10.91 5.90 11.78
N ILE A 175 9.68 6.15 11.30
CA ILE A 175 8.60 5.16 11.14
C ILE A 175 8.18 5.06 9.67
N ILE A 176 8.75 4.07 8.97
CA ILE A 176 8.35 3.76 7.60
C ILE A 176 6.94 3.12 7.57
N ASN A 177 5.94 3.84 7.05
CA ASN A 177 4.53 3.44 7.00
C ASN A 177 3.77 4.03 5.78
N SER A 178 2.44 3.88 5.74
CA SER A 178 1.61 4.39 4.63
C SER A 178 1.74 5.90 4.36
N THR A 179 2.17 6.70 5.33
CA THR A 179 2.48 8.12 5.16
C THR A 179 3.64 8.33 4.19
N ASP A 180 4.69 7.52 4.30
CA ASP A 180 5.86 7.60 3.41
C ASP A 180 5.51 7.18 1.99
N LEU A 181 4.73 6.11 1.88
CA LEU A 181 4.18 5.65 0.61
C LEU A 181 3.38 6.75 -0.09
N PHE A 182 2.51 7.44 0.66
CA PHE A 182 1.74 8.57 0.14
C PHE A 182 2.64 9.70 -0.38
N TYR A 183 3.68 10.10 0.39
CA TYR A 183 4.60 11.15 -0.04
C TYR A 183 5.39 10.79 -1.30
N GLN A 184 5.82 9.54 -1.41
CA GLN A 184 6.53 9.07 -2.58
C GLN A 184 5.63 9.06 -3.83
N MET A 185 4.38 8.59 -3.70
CA MET A 185 3.37 8.65 -4.76
C MET A 185 3.07 10.09 -5.18
N GLN A 186 2.88 11.01 -4.21
CA GLN A 186 2.62 12.43 -4.44
C GLN A 186 3.75 13.08 -5.24
N ALA A 187 5.01 12.84 -4.84
CA ALA A 187 6.17 13.40 -5.50
C ALA A 187 6.25 12.96 -6.98
N TYR A 188 6.04 11.66 -7.24
CA TYR A 188 5.98 11.15 -8.60
C TYR A 188 4.83 11.77 -9.40
N LYS A 189 3.63 11.87 -8.82
CA LYS A 189 2.46 12.44 -9.49
C LYS A 189 2.67 13.89 -9.88
N ILE A 190 3.17 14.71 -8.97
CA ILE A 190 3.47 16.12 -9.25
C ILE A 190 4.53 16.22 -10.34
N ALA A 191 5.58 15.40 -10.29
CA ALA A 191 6.61 15.39 -11.34
C ALA A 191 6.05 14.99 -12.71
N LYS A 192 5.12 14.03 -12.76
CA LYS A 192 4.42 13.64 -13.98
C LYS A 192 3.57 14.78 -14.55
N ASP A 193 2.79 15.45 -13.71
CA ASP A 193 1.90 16.53 -14.12
C ASP A 193 2.68 17.80 -14.52
N ASP A 194 3.85 18.01 -13.92
CA ASP A 194 4.80 19.08 -14.25
C ASP A 194 5.80 18.71 -15.35
N VAL A 195 5.67 17.53 -15.98
CA VAL A 195 6.56 17.03 -17.06
C VAL A 195 8.04 17.06 -16.65
N SER A 196 8.30 16.76 -15.38
CA SER A 196 9.62 16.79 -14.72
C SER A 196 10.21 15.40 -14.50
N LEU A 197 9.60 14.35 -15.06
CA LEU A 197 10.13 13.00 -15.02
C LEU A 197 11.38 12.88 -15.92
N TYR A 198 12.30 12.02 -15.49
CA TYR A 198 13.53 11.68 -16.17
C TYR A 198 13.49 10.22 -16.63
N GLU A 199 13.87 9.97 -17.88
CA GLU A 199 13.93 8.63 -18.47
C GLU A 199 15.25 7.93 -18.07
N MET A 200 15.13 6.70 -17.57
CA MET A 200 16.23 5.82 -17.16
C MET A 200 16.21 4.51 -17.92
N GLU A 201 17.40 3.96 -18.15
CA GLU A 201 17.58 2.58 -18.62
C GLU A 201 18.39 1.80 -17.59
N LYS A 202 17.78 0.78 -16.97
CA LYS A 202 18.44 -0.10 -15.99
C LYS A 202 17.95 -1.53 -16.20
N TYR A 203 18.86 -2.50 -16.10
CA TYR A 203 18.55 -3.92 -16.31
C TYR A 203 17.88 -4.24 -17.66
N GLY A 204 18.05 -3.39 -18.68
CA GLY A 204 17.40 -3.53 -19.99
C GLY A 204 15.92 -3.11 -20.00
N LEU A 205 15.45 -2.47 -18.94
CA LEU A 205 14.13 -1.86 -18.81
C LEU A 205 14.27 -0.33 -18.94
N VAL A 206 13.29 0.29 -19.59
CA VAL A 206 13.19 1.75 -19.69
C VAL A 206 12.01 2.20 -18.84
N TYR A 207 12.24 3.17 -17.96
CA TYR A 207 11.24 3.71 -17.05
C TYR A 207 11.48 5.19 -16.80
N GLU A 208 10.46 5.86 -16.26
CA GLU A 208 10.51 7.28 -15.90
C GLU A 208 10.33 7.46 -14.40
N GLY A 209 10.99 8.46 -13.83
CA GLY A 209 10.76 8.85 -12.44
C GLY A 209 11.32 10.23 -12.11
N LEU A 210 11.15 10.66 -10.86
CA LEU A 210 11.64 11.95 -10.38
C LEU A 210 13.08 11.80 -9.87
N LEU A 211 14.03 12.55 -10.43
CA LEU A 211 15.41 12.60 -9.93
C LEU A 211 15.44 13.04 -8.45
N THR A 212 16.18 12.31 -7.62
CA THR A 212 16.30 12.62 -6.18
C THR A 212 16.90 14.00 -5.92
N ASP A 213 17.88 14.44 -6.72
CA ASP A 213 18.47 15.78 -6.61
C ASP A 213 17.45 16.89 -6.87
N VAL A 214 16.61 16.72 -7.90
CA VAL A 214 15.54 17.67 -8.24
C VAL A 214 14.48 17.71 -7.15
N ALA A 215 14.10 16.54 -6.63
CA ALA A 215 13.20 16.44 -5.49
C ALA A 215 13.79 17.11 -4.24
N ASN A 216 15.09 16.94 -3.99
CA ASN A 216 15.78 17.48 -2.83
C ASN A 216 15.93 19.01 -2.88
N GLU A 217 16.19 19.57 -4.07
CA GLU A 217 16.25 21.03 -4.29
C GLU A 217 14.86 21.69 -4.18
N HIS A 218 13.80 20.94 -4.51
CA HIS A 218 12.43 21.47 -4.59
C HIS A 218 11.40 20.67 -3.78
N LYS A 219 11.75 20.21 -2.57
CA LYS A 219 10.89 19.33 -1.75
C LYS A 219 9.45 19.82 -1.60
N ALA A 220 9.30 21.10 -1.24
CA ALA A 220 7.99 21.72 -1.05
C ALA A 220 7.14 21.71 -2.34
N LYS A 221 7.77 21.77 -3.52
CA LYS A 221 7.08 21.66 -4.81
C LYS A 221 6.48 20.26 -4.98
N TYR A 222 7.23 19.23 -4.62
CA TYR A 222 6.86 17.82 -4.81
C TYR A 222 6.13 17.20 -3.62
N GLY A 223 5.55 18.02 -2.73
CA GLY A 223 4.78 17.53 -1.60
C GLY A 223 5.60 16.76 -0.55
N LEU A 224 6.93 16.91 -0.56
CA LEU A 224 7.82 16.33 0.44
C LEU A 224 8.01 17.32 1.60
N VAL A 225 8.20 16.78 2.81
CA VAL A 225 8.51 17.59 3.99
C VAL A 225 9.86 18.28 3.77
N ALA A 226 9.97 19.57 4.13
CA ALA A 226 11.18 20.36 3.87
C ALA A 226 12.45 19.73 4.47
N ASP A 227 12.29 19.03 5.58
CA ASP A 227 13.37 18.36 6.32
C ASP A 227 13.60 16.89 5.90
N ALA A 228 12.82 16.36 4.96
CA ALA A 228 13.02 15.01 4.42
C ALA A 228 14.32 14.92 3.62
N CYS A 229 14.86 13.71 3.44
CA CYS A 229 15.88 13.45 2.44
C CYS A 229 15.19 12.84 1.22
N ALA A 230 15.14 13.52 0.08
CA ALA A 230 14.43 12.95 -1.09
C ALA A 230 15.07 11.64 -1.58
N MET A 231 16.37 11.44 -1.33
CA MET A 231 17.09 10.18 -1.57
C MET A 231 16.55 9.02 -0.74
N ALA A 232 15.79 9.28 0.35
CA ALA A 232 15.07 8.24 1.06
C ALA A 232 14.05 7.52 0.16
N GLY A 233 13.49 8.22 -0.82
CA GLY A 233 12.54 7.66 -1.78
C GLY A 233 13.17 6.86 -2.91
N ASP A 234 14.49 6.82 -3.02
CA ASP A 234 15.19 5.95 -3.97
C ASP A 234 15.64 4.70 -3.21
N GLY A 235 14.85 3.64 -3.35
CA GLY A 235 15.04 2.41 -2.62
C GLY A 235 16.10 1.49 -3.23
N ASN A 236 16.44 1.68 -4.50
CA ASN A 236 17.37 0.82 -5.25
C ASN A 236 18.71 1.50 -5.62
N ASN A 237 18.86 2.77 -5.23
CA ASN A 237 20.02 3.63 -5.44
C ASN A 237 20.33 3.92 -6.92
N ASP A 238 19.31 4.12 -7.75
CA ASP A 238 19.44 4.54 -9.16
C ASP A 238 19.27 6.05 -9.36
N THR A 239 19.13 6.82 -8.29
CA THR A 239 18.90 8.27 -8.22
C THR A 239 17.51 8.72 -8.67
N VAL A 240 16.56 7.80 -8.83
CA VAL A 240 15.22 8.07 -9.35
C VAL A 240 14.16 7.52 -8.41
N ILE A 241 13.15 8.34 -8.14
CA ILE A 241 11.92 7.91 -7.47
C ILE A 241 10.94 7.52 -8.57
N ALA A 242 10.79 6.21 -8.82
CA ALA A 242 9.98 5.66 -9.89
C ALA A 242 8.67 5.06 -9.37
N TYR A 243 7.64 5.16 -10.22
CA TYR A 243 6.37 4.47 -10.03
C TYR A 243 5.93 3.83 -11.34
N ASP A 244 5.98 2.50 -11.37
CA ASP A 244 5.58 1.68 -12.52
C ASP A 244 4.89 0.41 -12.02
N GLU A 245 3.56 0.43 -12.12
CA GLU A 245 2.69 -0.67 -11.69
C GLU A 245 2.85 -1.93 -12.57
N GLU A 246 3.43 -1.80 -13.77
CA GLU A 246 3.67 -2.92 -14.68
C GLU A 246 5.04 -3.57 -14.44
N GLN A 247 6.02 -2.78 -13.97
CA GLN A 247 7.41 -3.20 -13.76
C GLN A 247 7.84 -3.02 -12.30
N LEU A 248 7.41 -3.97 -11.46
CA LEU A 248 7.74 -3.99 -10.04
C LEU A 248 9.25 -3.97 -9.74
N GLU A 249 10.10 -4.40 -10.67
CA GLU A 249 11.55 -4.40 -10.48
C GLU A 249 12.17 -3.00 -10.41
N ILE A 250 11.50 -1.99 -11.00
CA ILE A 250 11.98 -0.61 -11.03
C ILE A 250 11.14 0.33 -10.16
N SER A 251 9.94 -0.08 -9.71
CA SER A 251 9.05 0.82 -8.98
C SER A 251 9.40 0.92 -7.49
N ASP A 252 9.82 2.11 -7.04
CA ASP A 252 10.05 2.35 -5.61
C ASP A 252 8.76 2.31 -4.79
N VAL A 253 7.65 2.83 -5.32
CA VAL A 253 6.34 2.83 -4.66
C VAL A 253 5.89 1.39 -4.34
N ASP A 254 5.89 0.49 -5.32
CA ASP A 254 5.47 -0.91 -5.11
C ASP A 254 6.42 -1.71 -4.22
N ASN A 255 7.71 -1.36 -4.21
CA ASN A 255 8.67 -2.01 -3.31
C ASN A 255 8.59 -1.45 -1.88
N LEU A 256 8.26 -0.17 -1.71
CA LEU A 256 8.04 0.43 -0.41
C LEU A 256 6.77 -0.12 0.23
N SER A 257 5.67 -0.25 -0.53
CA SER A 257 4.43 -0.85 -0.03
C SER A 257 4.63 -2.31 0.41
N TYR A 258 5.40 -3.09 -0.37
CA TYR A 258 5.83 -4.44 0.01
C TYR A 258 6.61 -4.44 1.33
N TYR A 259 7.60 -3.55 1.46
CA TYR A 259 8.41 -3.41 2.66
C TYR A 259 7.56 -3.10 3.90
N ILE A 260 6.66 -2.11 3.79
CA ILE A 260 5.77 -1.68 4.87
C ILE A 260 4.88 -2.84 5.32
N ALA A 261 4.22 -3.54 4.39
CA ALA A 261 3.34 -4.65 4.71
C ALA A 261 4.07 -5.77 5.45
N ARG A 262 5.22 -6.23 4.94
CA ARG A 262 5.99 -7.33 5.58
C ARG A 262 6.56 -6.92 6.92
N ARG A 263 7.16 -5.73 7.01
CA ARG A 263 7.68 -5.23 8.29
C ARG A 263 6.56 -5.08 9.32
N GLY A 264 5.41 -4.56 8.91
CA GLY A 264 4.20 -4.43 9.73
C GLY A 264 3.71 -5.79 10.24
N ALA A 265 3.67 -6.81 9.38
CA ALA A 265 3.35 -8.19 9.77
C ALA A 265 4.41 -8.81 10.70
N GLY A 266 5.58 -8.19 10.87
CA GLY A 266 6.62 -8.59 11.82
C GLY A 266 7.72 -9.46 11.20
N TYR A 267 7.85 -9.49 9.87
CA TYR A 267 8.99 -10.10 9.22
C TYR A 267 10.29 -9.38 9.63
N LYS A 268 11.38 -10.15 9.71
CA LYS A 268 12.74 -9.65 10.02
C LYS A 268 13.73 -9.88 8.88
N THR A 269 13.37 -10.73 7.93
CA THR A 269 14.13 -11.05 6.71
C THR A 269 13.22 -10.86 5.51
N ASP A 270 13.81 -10.84 4.31
CA ASP A 270 13.06 -10.80 3.04
C ASP A 270 12.11 -9.59 2.92
N LEU A 271 12.48 -8.50 3.60
CA LEU A 271 11.73 -7.24 3.64
C LEU A 271 11.85 -6.42 2.36
N ASN A 272 12.86 -6.71 1.54
CA ASN A 272 13.10 -6.04 0.27
C ASN A 272 13.21 -7.09 -0.85
N ARG A 273 12.89 -6.68 -2.07
CA ARG A 273 12.99 -7.49 -3.30
C ARG A 273 13.68 -6.65 -4.39
N TYR A 274 14.11 -7.28 -5.49
CA TYR A 274 14.71 -6.60 -6.67
C TYR A 274 15.84 -5.59 -6.33
N ASP A 275 16.75 -5.98 -5.44
CA ASP A 275 17.89 -5.16 -4.95
C ASP A 275 17.53 -3.91 -4.11
N PHE A 276 16.25 -3.72 -3.77
CA PHE A 276 15.83 -2.62 -2.90
C PHE A 276 16.41 -2.75 -1.49
N CYS A 277 16.52 -1.62 -0.79
CA CYS A 277 17.15 -1.57 0.52
C CYS A 277 16.46 -0.61 1.51
N PHE A 278 15.13 -0.55 1.48
CA PHE A 278 14.34 0.18 2.46
C PHE A 278 14.66 -0.24 3.90
N GLY A 279 14.63 0.74 4.79
CA GLY A 279 14.95 0.63 6.20
C GLY A 279 16.42 0.79 6.57
N LYS A 280 17.34 0.80 5.60
CA LYS A 280 18.77 1.06 5.84
C LYS A 280 19.02 2.53 6.18
N TYR A 281 19.96 2.77 7.08
CA TYR A 281 20.49 4.10 7.36
C TYR A 281 21.65 4.40 6.40
N GLU A 282 21.64 5.58 5.81
CA GLU A 282 22.62 6.07 4.83
C GLU A 282 23.14 7.43 5.28
N SER A 283 24.38 7.77 4.93
CA SER A 283 24.93 9.12 5.13
C SER A 283 24.57 10.03 3.95
N LEU A 284 24.42 11.33 4.22
CA LEU A 284 24.28 12.37 3.19
C LEU A 284 25.60 12.62 2.43
#